data_AF-A0A429RGG6-F1
#
_entry.id   AF-A0A429RGG6-F1
#
_cell.length_a   1.000
_cell.length_b   1.000
_cell.length_c   1.000
_cell.angle_alpha   90.00
_cell.angle_beta   90.00
_cell.angle_gamma   90.00
#
_symmetry.space_group_name_H-M   'P 1'
#
loop_
_entity.id
_entity.type
_entity.pdbx_description
1 polymer ?
#
loop_
_entity_poly.entity_id
_entity_poly.type
_entity_poly.pdbx_seq_one_letter_code
_entity_poly.pdbx_strand_id
1 'polypeptide(L)'
;MEPVEIRVHGVGGHEPLTALGSGTLEHTNPMDRCSGVDSYIPPPSPEHRLQFVNWWRTSRGIAGFAWYLATPFTLMNVVGHMTPLKASRQRRHSVTTHLMSAVLTIVLTAWLITLVETVLEYAPGLRTRQERAEVLATFGPAVALAAVIVTRAHVMKDRHISRRLAWSHAICCLGMAAAVLFWKPSRRVQWSHWPNSASPGGGSAPASEPRLDAMIAFAVVSVVVFLVLAAIQRNSAAAVVALLTLLTMHAVGALIRLGVEWLMKYLDALDAFADHSSGIFHESHLLRTVTPPGSQVLLLDLVPVAVLLAFLGFALTFAHSALRAERRRPGPVPVVSPAIRRWILVHNTVTSLPQRIRSALWPTAVVYVLMLAVLLTVAFGGNWGGWTLTITLVITHIATVVVLAFMLMLGRAHTAQKVFGMVADVAGFWPIRYHPLAGQSYREDVLKGLRCELARHSSDRVVLFSHSQGSVLAAWLLEQDQSGKAPQNSPMLPPKENFHLITCGSPLQSLYQGFFPLHFDDAFFKAVRDRVDTWCNAWRLTDPIATDMPTSAAPVVDYSLPEPDQADPRVHSDYWIETVLTAWVNARLSGQPLTPEQVP
;
A
#
# COMPACT_ATOMS: atom_id res chain seq x y z
N MET A 1 39.41 7.56 -18.70
CA MET A 1 38.33 7.45 -17.71
C MET A 1 37.80 8.85 -17.52
N GLU A 2 36.57 9.12 -17.96
CA GLU A 2 35.89 10.37 -17.62
C GLU A 2 35.18 10.18 -16.27
N PRO A 3 35.41 11.02 -15.26
CA PRO A 3 34.65 10.93 -14.02
C PRO A 3 33.19 11.33 -14.26
N VAL A 4 32.25 10.52 -13.76
CA VAL A 4 30.82 10.79 -13.87
C VAL A 4 30.10 10.59 -12.53
N GLU A 5 29.25 11.55 -12.19
CA GLU A 5 28.28 11.44 -11.12
C GLU A 5 26.92 11.06 -11.71
N ILE A 6 26.35 9.96 -11.24
CA ILE A 6 25.02 9.50 -11.64
C ILE A 6 24.09 9.62 -10.44
N ARG A 7 23.13 10.55 -10.52
CA ARG A 7 22.11 10.76 -9.48
C ARG A 7 20.87 9.93 -9.79
N VAL A 8 20.52 9.02 -8.87
CA VAL A 8 19.35 8.15 -8.94
C VAL A 8 18.33 8.64 -7.91
N HIS A 9 17.26 9.29 -8.39
CA HIS A 9 16.25 9.89 -7.54
C HIS A 9 15.12 8.92 -7.20
N GLY A 10 14.52 8.97 -6.01
CA GLY A 10 13.33 8.17 -5.67
C GLY A 10 12.09 8.44 -6.54
N VAL A 11 11.12 7.52 -6.49
CA VAL A 11 9.83 7.61 -7.21
C VAL A 11 8.99 8.76 -6.66
N GLY A 12 8.31 9.51 -7.54
CA GLY A 12 7.33 10.49 -7.07
C GLY A 12 6.77 11.48 -8.08
N GLY A 13 6.97 11.30 -9.39
CA GLY A 13 6.61 12.35 -10.36
C GLY A 13 7.43 13.63 -10.19
N HIS A 14 8.60 13.53 -9.54
CA HIS A 14 9.57 14.61 -9.43
C HIS A 14 10.02 15.02 -10.83
N GLU A 15 10.20 16.33 -11.01
CA GLU A 15 10.79 16.84 -12.23
C GLU A 15 12.26 16.41 -12.30
N PRO A 16 12.81 16.16 -13.49
CA PRO A 16 14.19 15.71 -13.63
C PRO A 16 15.22 16.61 -12.91
N LEU A 17 14.91 17.90 -12.82
CA LEU A 17 15.78 18.91 -12.22
C LEU A 17 15.71 18.95 -10.69
N THR A 18 14.77 18.26 -10.03
CA THR A 18 14.75 18.18 -8.55
C THR A 18 16.03 17.53 -8.00
N ALA A 19 16.71 16.70 -8.79
CA ALA A 19 18.00 16.11 -8.45
C ALA A 19 19.17 17.11 -8.46
N LEU A 20 18.98 18.36 -8.89
CA LEU A 20 19.95 19.45 -8.69
C LEU A 20 19.89 20.03 -7.28
N GLY A 21 18.79 19.81 -6.54
CA GLY A 21 18.50 20.46 -5.26
C GLY A 21 17.62 21.70 -5.41
N SER A 22 17.07 22.16 -4.29
CA SER A 22 16.31 23.40 -4.21
C SER A 22 17.22 24.64 -4.33
N GLY A 23 16.70 25.68 -4.97
CA GLY A 23 17.32 27.00 -4.94
C GLY A 23 17.17 27.64 -3.56
N THR A 24 18.11 28.51 -3.20
CA THR A 24 18.07 29.26 -1.94
C THR A 24 17.45 30.63 -2.19
N LEU A 25 16.54 31.10 -1.32
CA LEU A 25 16.02 32.46 -1.42
C LEU A 25 17.18 33.47 -1.35
N GLU A 26 17.23 34.39 -2.31
CA GLU A 26 18.26 35.43 -2.37
C GLU A 26 18.18 36.38 -1.17
N HIS A 27 16.96 36.67 -0.73
CA HIS A 27 16.67 37.48 0.46
C HIS A 27 15.74 36.72 1.41
N THR A 28 16.28 36.23 2.52
CA THR A 28 15.51 35.50 3.55
C THR A 28 14.62 36.42 4.38
N ASN A 29 15.06 37.66 4.62
CA ASN A 29 14.28 38.68 5.31
C ASN A 29 13.12 39.18 4.41
N PRO A 30 11.85 39.05 4.84
CA PRO A 30 10.71 39.57 4.08
C PRO A 30 10.81 41.06 3.74
N MET A 31 11.49 41.85 4.56
CA MET A 31 11.64 43.30 4.35
C MET A 31 12.58 43.65 3.20
N ASP A 32 13.49 42.76 2.84
CA ASP A 32 14.47 42.94 1.77
C ASP A 32 13.98 42.34 0.44
N ARG A 33 12.79 41.72 0.43
CA ARG A 33 12.17 41.14 -0.77
C ARG A 33 11.37 42.19 -1.54
N CYS A 34 11.42 42.10 -2.87
CA CYS A 34 10.48 42.84 -3.71
C CYS A 34 9.05 42.34 -3.45
N SER A 35 8.11 43.26 -3.22
CA SER A 35 6.72 42.90 -2.93
C SER A 35 6.13 42.01 -4.03
N GLY A 36 5.68 40.83 -3.64
CA GLY A 36 5.04 39.85 -4.54
C GLY A 36 5.99 39.04 -5.43
N VAL A 37 7.31 39.14 -5.24
CA VAL A 37 8.31 38.37 -6.00
C VAL A 37 9.33 37.73 -5.08
N ASP A 38 9.53 36.42 -5.22
CA ASP A 38 10.62 35.69 -4.57
C ASP A 38 11.72 35.38 -5.60
N SER A 39 12.93 35.88 -5.35
CA SER A 39 14.13 35.57 -6.14
C SER A 39 14.91 34.44 -5.49
N TYR A 40 15.41 33.51 -6.31
CA TYR A 40 16.14 32.33 -5.86
C TYR A 40 17.52 32.26 -6.51
N ILE A 41 18.53 32.01 -5.70
CA ILE A 41 19.87 31.59 -6.12
C ILE A 41 19.79 30.11 -6.52
N PRO A 42 20.13 29.75 -7.76
CA PRO A 42 20.10 28.35 -8.20
C PRO A 42 21.09 27.50 -7.40
N PRO A 43 20.82 26.20 -7.22
CA PRO A 43 21.76 25.31 -6.58
C PRO A 43 23.07 25.22 -7.41
N PRO A 44 24.23 25.05 -6.75
CA PRO A 44 25.49 24.91 -7.46
C PRO A 44 25.50 23.63 -8.32
N SER A 45 25.83 23.77 -9.60
CA SER A 45 26.08 22.62 -10.47
C SER A 45 27.52 22.14 -10.31
N PRO A 46 27.77 20.82 -10.23
CA PRO A 46 29.12 20.29 -10.28
C PRO A 46 29.80 20.58 -11.63
N GLU A 47 31.13 20.66 -11.61
CA GLU A 47 31.96 20.85 -12.81
C GLU A 47 32.20 19.54 -13.58
N HIS A 48 32.11 18.39 -12.90
CA HIS A 48 32.20 17.08 -13.53
C HIS A 48 30.91 16.70 -14.25
N ARG A 49 30.99 15.64 -15.08
CA ARG A 49 29.85 15.12 -15.81
C ARG A 49 28.76 14.63 -14.85
N LEU A 50 27.60 15.25 -14.90
CA LEU A 50 26.43 14.90 -14.11
C LEU A 50 25.36 14.26 -14.98
N GLN A 51 24.81 13.14 -14.53
CA GLN A 51 23.68 12.44 -15.16
C GLN A 51 22.56 12.17 -14.18
N PHE A 52 21.32 12.31 -14.65
CA PHE A 52 20.12 12.00 -13.88
C PHE A 52 19.48 10.73 -14.38
N VAL A 53 19.26 9.77 -13.49
CA VAL A 53 18.45 8.59 -13.76
C VAL A 53 17.13 8.75 -13.01
N ASN A 54 16.09 9.07 -13.78
CA ASN A 54 14.72 9.18 -13.29
C ASN A 54 13.86 8.10 -13.92
N TRP A 55 12.92 7.57 -13.15
CA TRP A 55 11.90 6.67 -13.66
C TRP A 55 10.54 7.06 -13.12
N TRP A 56 9.53 6.64 -13.85
CA TRP A 56 8.14 6.94 -13.55
C TRP A 56 7.43 5.61 -13.42
N ARG A 57 6.57 5.49 -12.42
CA ARG A 57 5.53 4.48 -12.50
C ARG A 57 4.70 4.78 -13.75
N THR A 58 4.28 3.76 -14.48
CA THR A 58 3.23 3.90 -15.49
C THR A 58 1.96 4.46 -14.81
N SER A 59 1.83 5.78 -14.74
CA SER A 59 0.79 6.46 -13.96
C SER A 59 0.23 7.70 -14.66
N ARG A 60 0.03 7.62 -15.97
CA ARG A 60 -0.85 8.58 -16.67
C ARG A 60 -2.10 7.84 -17.16
N GLY A 61 -3.27 8.31 -16.71
CA GLY A 61 -4.57 7.79 -17.14
C GLY A 61 -5.03 6.50 -16.47
N ILE A 62 -5.74 5.66 -17.23
CA ILE A 62 -6.49 4.49 -16.73
C ILE A 62 -5.58 3.45 -16.08
N ALA A 63 -4.35 3.27 -16.58
CA ALA A 63 -3.38 2.33 -16.01
C ALA A 63 -2.95 2.73 -14.58
N GLY A 64 -2.86 4.04 -14.29
CA GLY A 64 -2.61 4.54 -12.94
C GLY A 64 -3.81 4.30 -12.02
N PHE A 65 -5.03 4.49 -12.53
CA PHE A 65 -6.25 4.21 -11.78
C PHE A 65 -6.42 2.72 -11.42
N ALA A 66 -6.12 1.83 -12.37
CA ALA A 66 -6.16 0.38 -12.15
C ALA A 66 -5.21 -0.07 -11.02
N TRP A 67 -4.13 0.69 -10.77
CA TRP A 67 -3.24 0.44 -9.65
C TRP A 67 -3.93 0.66 -8.29
N TYR A 68 -4.81 1.67 -8.17
CA TYR A 68 -5.61 1.87 -6.95
C TYR A 68 -6.55 0.70 -6.68
N LEU A 69 -7.25 0.20 -7.70
CA LEU A 69 -8.10 -0.99 -7.58
C LEU A 69 -7.28 -2.25 -7.23
N ALA A 70 -6.03 -2.32 -7.68
CA ALA A 70 -5.11 -3.40 -7.35
C ALA A 70 -4.50 -3.30 -5.94
N THR A 71 -4.70 -2.20 -5.20
CA THR A 71 -4.01 -1.93 -3.93
C THR A 71 -4.15 -3.08 -2.92
N PRO A 72 -5.36 -3.63 -2.63
CA PRO A 72 -5.48 -4.72 -1.66
C PRO A 72 -4.66 -5.95 -2.07
N PHE A 73 -4.72 -6.32 -3.34
CA PHE A 73 -3.97 -7.45 -3.89
C PHE A 73 -2.46 -7.21 -3.89
N THR A 74 -2.04 -5.96 -4.10
CA THR A 74 -0.63 -5.55 -4.08
C THR A 74 -0.08 -5.61 -2.67
N LEU A 75 -0.81 -5.10 -1.68
CA LEU A 75 -0.44 -5.20 -0.27
C LEU A 75 -0.38 -6.66 0.19
N MET A 76 -1.33 -7.51 -0.23
CA MET A 76 -1.27 -8.94 0.03
C MET A 76 -0.04 -9.61 -0.62
N ASN A 77 0.38 -9.13 -1.80
CA ASN A 77 1.61 -9.59 -2.42
C ASN A 77 2.86 -9.16 -1.61
N VAL A 78 2.87 -7.94 -1.08
CA VAL A 78 3.92 -7.44 -0.17
C VAL A 78 4.01 -8.31 1.09
N VAL A 79 2.87 -8.63 1.71
CA VAL A 79 2.79 -9.52 2.89
C VAL A 79 3.54 -10.82 2.68
N GLY A 80 3.44 -11.41 1.47
CA GLY A 80 4.19 -12.62 1.14
C GLY A 80 5.71 -12.42 1.09
N HIS A 81 6.19 -11.26 0.67
CA HIS A 81 7.63 -10.94 0.65
C HIS A 81 8.17 -10.54 2.04
N MET A 82 7.31 -10.26 3.02
CA MET A 82 7.69 -10.06 4.44
C MET A 82 8.08 -11.38 5.13
N THR A 83 8.83 -12.24 4.43
CA THR A 83 9.17 -13.59 4.90
C THR A 83 10.25 -13.50 6.00
N PRO A 84 10.10 -14.23 7.12
CA PRO A 84 11.10 -14.23 8.19
C PRO A 84 12.38 -14.96 7.79
N LEU A 85 13.52 -14.55 8.38
CA LEU A 85 14.83 -15.20 8.17
C LEU A 85 14.85 -16.70 8.54
N LYS A 86 14.21 -17.08 9.65
CA LYS A 86 14.25 -18.48 10.14
C LYS A 86 13.55 -19.44 9.18
N ALA A 87 14.32 -20.35 8.57
CA ALA A 87 13.86 -21.35 7.61
C ALA A 87 12.60 -22.12 8.06
N SER A 88 12.53 -22.52 9.33
CA SER A 88 11.38 -23.23 9.91
C SER A 88 10.05 -22.45 9.86
N ARG A 89 10.12 -21.11 9.74
CA ARG A 89 8.95 -20.23 9.64
C ARG A 89 8.61 -19.83 8.21
N GLN A 90 9.55 -19.96 7.26
CA GLN A 90 9.36 -19.53 5.87
C GLN A 90 8.23 -20.30 5.16
N ARG A 91 8.24 -21.64 5.25
CA ARG A 91 7.20 -22.48 4.64
C ARG A 91 5.81 -22.13 5.19
N ARG A 92 5.72 -21.96 6.51
CA ARG A 92 4.47 -21.57 7.18
C ARG A 92 3.96 -20.23 6.68
N HIS A 93 4.84 -19.22 6.65
CA HIS A 93 4.52 -17.87 6.16
C HIS A 93 4.02 -17.89 4.72
N SER A 94 4.69 -18.63 3.85
CA SER A 94 4.29 -18.78 2.45
C SER A 94 2.91 -19.44 2.32
N VAL A 95 2.67 -20.56 3.00
CA VAL A 95 1.39 -21.27 2.97
C VAL A 95 0.25 -20.39 3.50
N THR A 96 0.42 -19.76 4.67
CA THR A 96 -0.62 -18.88 5.23
C THR A 96 -0.90 -17.69 4.33
N THR A 97 0.13 -17.11 3.71
CA THR A 97 -0.04 -16.00 2.74
C THR A 97 -0.85 -16.46 1.53
N HIS A 98 -0.56 -17.63 0.94
CA HIS A 98 -1.34 -18.15 -0.18
C HIS A 98 -2.80 -18.42 0.20
N LEU A 99 -3.06 -18.93 1.40
CA LEU A 99 -4.43 -19.12 1.89
C LEU A 99 -5.14 -17.78 2.08
N MET A 100 -4.50 -16.78 2.69
CA MET A 100 -5.05 -15.42 2.83
C MET A 100 -5.34 -14.79 1.45
N SER A 101 -4.43 -14.95 0.49
CA SER A 101 -4.63 -14.49 -0.89
C SER A 101 -5.82 -15.16 -1.57
N ALA A 102 -6.02 -16.47 -1.37
CA ALA A 102 -7.17 -17.19 -1.88
C ALA A 102 -8.47 -16.67 -1.26
N VAL A 103 -8.51 -16.47 0.07
CA VAL A 103 -9.66 -15.88 0.76
C VAL A 103 -9.95 -14.47 0.25
N LEU A 104 -8.93 -13.64 -0.01
CA LEU A 104 -9.12 -12.31 -0.58
C LEU A 104 -9.76 -12.34 -1.97
N THR A 105 -9.43 -13.35 -2.79
CA THR A 105 -10.08 -13.58 -4.09
C THR A 105 -11.52 -14.08 -3.95
N ILE A 106 -11.80 -14.95 -2.98
CA ILE A 106 -13.15 -15.40 -2.67
C ILE A 106 -13.99 -14.20 -2.19
N VAL A 107 -13.44 -13.32 -1.36
CA VAL A 107 -14.10 -12.09 -0.89
C VAL A 107 -14.39 -11.13 -2.03
N LEU A 108 -13.43 -10.90 -2.94
CA LEU A 108 -13.70 -10.13 -4.16
C LEU A 108 -14.84 -10.73 -4.98
N THR A 109 -14.82 -12.05 -5.17
CA THR A 109 -15.86 -12.75 -5.93
C THR A 109 -17.23 -12.57 -5.25
N ALA A 110 -17.29 -12.72 -3.92
CA ALA A 110 -18.51 -12.48 -3.13
C ALA A 110 -19.07 -11.08 -3.36
N TRP A 111 -18.23 -10.05 -3.23
CA TRP A 111 -18.65 -8.66 -3.47
C TRP A 111 -19.11 -8.40 -4.90
N LEU A 112 -18.46 -9.00 -5.90
CA LEU A 112 -18.92 -8.88 -7.29
C LEU A 112 -20.27 -9.56 -7.51
N ILE A 113 -20.52 -10.72 -6.87
CA ILE A 113 -21.85 -11.35 -6.88
C ILE A 113 -22.88 -10.40 -6.25
N THR A 114 -22.61 -9.86 -5.06
CA THR A 114 -23.51 -8.91 -4.39
C THR A 114 -23.78 -7.66 -5.25
N LEU A 115 -22.75 -7.16 -5.94
CA LEU A 115 -22.86 -6.02 -6.84
C LEU A 115 -23.75 -6.32 -8.05
N VAL A 116 -23.57 -7.49 -8.67
CA VAL A 116 -24.42 -7.93 -9.78
C VAL A 116 -25.84 -8.17 -9.29
N GLU A 117 -26.06 -8.75 -8.12
CA GLU A 117 -27.40 -8.85 -7.49
C GLU A 117 -28.03 -7.46 -7.29
N THR A 118 -27.25 -6.42 -7.01
CA THR A 118 -27.73 -5.02 -6.93
C THR A 118 -28.15 -4.47 -8.28
N VAL A 119 -27.41 -4.76 -9.36
CA VAL A 119 -27.81 -4.33 -10.70
C VAL A 119 -29.03 -5.11 -11.21
N LEU A 120 -29.07 -6.42 -10.99
CA LEU A 120 -30.14 -7.28 -11.50
C LEU A 120 -31.50 -7.03 -10.83
N GLU A 121 -31.52 -6.46 -9.62
CA GLU A 121 -32.74 -5.99 -8.93
C GLU A 121 -33.51 -4.92 -9.72
N TYR A 122 -32.85 -4.27 -10.67
CA TYR A 122 -33.42 -3.24 -11.53
C TYR A 122 -33.34 -3.60 -13.02
N ALA A 123 -32.89 -4.81 -13.37
CA ALA A 123 -32.71 -5.21 -14.76
C ALA A 123 -34.02 -5.74 -15.36
N PRO A 124 -34.51 -5.18 -16.48
CA PRO A 124 -35.86 -5.45 -16.96
C PRO A 124 -36.05 -6.90 -17.43
N GLY A 125 -37.23 -7.46 -17.14
CA GLY A 125 -37.66 -8.77 -17.66
C GLY A 125 -36.99 -9.99 -17.03
N LEU A 126 -36.37 -9.84 -15.85
CA LEU A 126 -35.77 -10.94 -15.10
C LEU A 126 -36.69 -11.53 -14.03
N ARG A 127 -37.78 -10.84 -13.69
CA ARG A 127 -38.73 -11.29 -12.67
C ARG A 127 -39.17 -12.74 -12.89
N THR A 128 -39.66 -13.10 -14.06
CA THR A 128 -40.13 -14.47 -14.35
C THR A 128 -39.00 -15.48 -14.67
N ARG A 129 -37.73 -15.09 -14.61
CA ARG A 129 -36.57 -15.89 -15.06
C ARG A 129 -35.55 -16.14 -13.94
N GLN A 130 -36.05 -16.60 -12.79
CA GLN A 130 -35.27 -16.79 -11.56
C GLN A 130 -33.96 -17.56 -11.75
N GLU A 131 -33.97 -18.72 -12.42
CA GLU A 131 -32.75 -19.53 -12.61
C GLU A 131 -31.68 -18.80 -13.43
N ARG A 132 -32.09 -18.08 -14.48
CA ARG A 132 -31.16 -17.31 -15.32
C ARG A 132 -30.55 -16.16 -14.52
N ALA A 133 -31.34 -15.49 -13.69
CA ALA A 133 -30.88 -14.43 -12.82
C ALA A 133 -29.86 -14.92 -11.78
N GLU A 134 -30.13 -16.05 -11.13
CA GLU A 134 -29.22 -16.66 -10.16
C GLU A 134 -27.86 -17.05 -10.78
N VAL A 135 -27.89 -17.66 -11.98
CA VAL A 135 -26.68 -18.04 -12.71
C VAL A 135 -25.91 -16.80 -13.16
N LEU A 136 -26.60 -15.77 -13.66
CA LEU A 136 -25.97 -14.52 -14.08
C LEU A 136 -25.34 -13.76 -12.91
N ALA A 137 -26.03 -13.72 -11.76
CA ALA A 137 -25.53 -13.12 -10.53
C ALA A 137 -24.26 -13.80 -10.00
N THR A 138 -24.16 -15.13 -10.15
CA THR A 138 -23.06 -15.92 -9.59
C THR A 138 -21.94 -16.16 -10.59
N PHE A 139 -22.20 -16.92 -11.65
CA PHE A 139 -21.19 -17.32 -12.62
C PHE A 139 -20.77 -16.18 -13.54
N GLY A 140 -21.63 -15.19 -13.81
CA GLY A 140 -21.27 -14.01 -14.60
C GLY A 140 -20.01 -13.31 -14.09
N PRO A 141 -20.04 -12.74 -12.86
CA PRO A 141 -18.87 -12.07 -12.29
C PRO A 141 -17.70 -13.03 -12.03
N ALA A 142 -17.96 -14.27 -11.61
CA ALA A 142 -16.91 -15.23 -11.31
C ALA A 142 -16.11 -15.69 -12.55
N VAL A 143 -16.80 -15.96 -13.66
CA VAL A 143 -16.16 -16.31 -14.94
C VAL A 143 -15.40 -15.11 -15.50
N ALA A 144 -15.98 -13.90 -15.43
CA ALA A 144 -15.30 -12.69 -15.86
C ALA A 144 -13.98 -12.47 -15.08
N LEU A 145 -14.03 -12.58 -13.75
CA LEU A 145 -12.85 -12.44 -12.90
C LEU A 145 -11.81 -13.55 -13.16
N ALA A 146 -12.24 -14.81 -13.27
CA ALA A 146 -11.37 -15.93 -13.60
C ALA A 146 -10.69 -15.73 -14.96
N ALA A 147 -11.45 -15.29 -15.98
CA ALA A 147 -10.92 -14.99 -17.30
C ALA A 147 -9.89 -13.85 -17.26
N VAL A 148 -10.13 -12.78 -16.50
CA VAL A 148 -9.16 -11.70 -16.29
C VAL A 148 -7.87 -12.24 -15.66
N ILE A 149 -7.97 -13.03 -14.59
CA ILE A 149 -6.82 -13.62 -13.90
C ILE A 149 -5.99 -14.51 -14.83
N VAL A 150 -6.65 -15.42 -15.54
CA VAL A 150 -5.98 -16.38 -16.45
C VAL A 150 -5.41 -15.67 -17.65
N THR A 151 -6.15 -14.77 -18.29
CA THR A 151 -5.68 -13.99 -19.46
C THR A 151 -4.48 -13.16 -19.08
N ARG A 152 -4.54 -12.47 -17.93
CA ARG A 152 -3.42 -11.69 -17.41
C ARG A 152 -2.15 -12.54 -17.23
N ALA A 153 -2.26 -13.74 -16.68
CA ALA A 153 -1.12 -14.65 -16.53
C ALA A 153 -0.57 -15.18 -17.87
N HIS A 154 -1.40 -15.27 -18.91
CA HIS A 154 -0.97 -15.71 -20.24
C HIS A 154 -0.37 -14.59 -21.10
N VAL A 155 -0.89 -13.36 -20.98
CA VAL A 155 -0.43 -12.19 -21.72
C VAL A 155 0.86 -11.63 -21.12
N MET A 156 0.97 -11.60 -19.79
CA MET A 156 2.12 -11.03 -19.08
C MET A 156 3.23 -12.08 -18.83
N LYS A 157 3.67 -12.80 -19.87
CA LYS A 157 4.64 -13.91 -19.75
C LYS A 157 5.96 -13.48 -19.10
N ASP A 158 6.43 -12.27 -19.40
CA ASP A 158 7.71 -11.74 -18.91
C ASP A 158 7.65 -11.25 -17.45
N ARG A 159 6.48 -11.29 -16.80
CA ARG A 159 6.26 -10.68 -15.47
C ARG A 159 5.98 -11.69 -14.36
N HIS A 160 6.39 -12.94 -14.56
CA HIS A 160 6.52 -14.00 -13.54
C HIS A 160 5.24 -14.42 -12.77
N ILE A 161 4.03 -14.21 -13.30
CA ILE A 161 2.82 -14.80 -12.70
C ILE A 161 2.80 -16.30 -12.96
N SER A 162 2.90 -17.11 -11.90
CA SER A 162 2.81 -18.57 -12.02
C SER A 162 1.44 -18.99 -12.56
N ARG A 163 1.42 -19.82 -13.61
CA ARG A 163 0.18 -20.39 -14.16
C ARG A 163 -0.61 -21.16 -13.10
N ARG A 164 0.08 -21.89 -12.21
CA ARG A 164 -0.56 -22.63 -11.11
C ARG A 164 -1.29 -21.68 -10.15
N LEU A 165 -0.67 -20.54 -9.84
CA LEU A 165 -1.28 -19.51 -8.99
C LEU A 165 -2.51 -18.89 -9.66
N ALA A 166 -2.43 -18.52 -10.94
CA ALA A 166 -3.58 -17.97 -11.66
C ALA A 166 -4.75 -18.97 -11.72
N TRP A 167 -4.49 -20.23 -12.07
CA TRP A 167 -5.54 -21.26 -12.12
C TRP A 167 -6.11 -21.59 -10.74
N SER A 168 -5.31 -21.62 -9.68
CA SER A 168 -5.85 -21.84 -8.32
C SER A 168 -6.81 -20.73 -7.91
N HIS A 169 -6.51 -19.46 -8.23
CA HIS A 169 -7.40 -18.34 -7.96
C HIS A 169 -8.65 -18.36 -8.84
N ALA A 170 -8.54 -18.74 -10.12
CA ALA A 170 -9.69 -18.94 -11.00
C ALA A 170 -10.64 -20.03 -10.46
N ILE A 171 -10.08 -21.14 -9.95
CA ILE A 171 -10.85 -22.20 -9.28
C ILE A 171 -11.53 -21.65 -8.02
N CYS A 172 -10.87 -20.79 -7.23
CA CYS A 172 -11.52 -20.13 -6.08
C CYS A 172 -12.73 -19.27 -6.50
N CYS A 173 -12.63 -18.52 -7.59
CA CYS A 173 -13.76 -17.73 -8.12
C CYS A 173 -14.94 -18.63 -8.50
N LEU A 174 -14.69 -19.67 -9.30
CA LEU A 174 -15.73 -20.59 -9.77
C LEU A 174 -16.31 -21.43 -8.62
N GLY A 175 -15.47 -21.86 -7.68
CA GLY A 175 -15.88 -22.58 -6.48
C GLY A 175 -16.78 -21.75 -5.58
N MET A 176 -16.50 -20.45 -5.42
CA MET A 176 -17.38 -19.54 -4.69
C MET A 176 -18.73 -19.39 -5.37
N ALA A 177 -18.76 -19.16 -6.70
CA ALA A 177 -20.01 -19.07 -7.46
C ALA A 177 -20.86 -20.35 -7.34
N ALA A 178 -20.22 -21.52 -7.48
CA ALA A 178 -20.88 -22.80 -7.30
C ALA A 178 -21.45 -22.96 -5.89
N ALA A 179 -20.64 -22.66 -4.85
CA ALA A 179 -21.08 -22.77 -3.46
C ALA A 179 -22.31 -21.89 -3.17
N VAL A 180 -22.31 -20.64 -3.65
CA VAL A 180 -23.44 -19.71 -3.50
C VAL A 180 -24.67 -20.20 -4.25
N LEU A 181 -24.53 -20.63 -5.50
CA LEU A 181 -25.66 -21.09 -6.33
C LEU A 181 -26.29 -22.39 -5.78
N PHE A 182 -25.47 -23.34 -5.33
CA PHE A 182 -25.96 -24.62 -4.80
C PHE A 182 -26.55 -24.49 -3.38
N TRP A 183 -25.91 -23.70 -2.52
CA TRP A 183 -26.33 -23.60 -1.12
C TRP A 183 -27.46 -22.57 -0.92
N LYS A 184 -27.51 -21.51 -1.73
CA LYS A 184 -28.48 -20.41 -1.63
C LYS A 184 -28.62 -19.88 -0.20
N PRO A 185 -27.53 -19.34 0.39
CA PRO A 185 -27.43 -19.16 1.84
C PRO A 185 -28.48 -18.21 2.41
N SER A 186 -28.84 -17.14 1.68
CA SER A 186 -29.93 -16.21 2.03
C SER A 186 -31.32 -16.86 2.15
N ARG A 187 -31.56 -18.01 1.49
CA ARG A 187 -32.86 -18.72 1.50
C ARG A 187 -32.94 -19.78 2.58
N ARG A 188 -31.83 -20.49 2.80
CA ARG A 188 -31.81 -21.67 3.68
C ARG A 188 -31.65 -21.33 5.15
N VAL A 189 -31.01 -20.20 5.45
CA VAL A 189 -30.81 -19.77 6.83
C VAL A 189 -31.88 -18.75 7.18
N GLN A 190 -32.98 -19.24 7.72
CA GLN A 190 -34.00 -18.38 8.34
C GLN A 190 -33.61 -18.14 9.79
N TRP A 191 -33.32 -16.89 10.13
CA TRP A 191 -32.93 -16.51 11.49
C TRP A 191 -33.75 -15.31 11.98
N SER A 192 -34.77 -15.60 12.80
CA SER A 192 -35.72 -14.62 13.35
C SER A 192 -35.13 -13.57 14.27
N HIS A 193 -33.93 -13.81 14.77
CA HIS A 193 -33.22 -12.92 15.68
C HIS A 193 -32.13 -12.09 15.01
N TRP A 194 -31.97 -12.20 13.68
CA TRP A 194 -30.97 -11.43 12.93
C TRP A 194 -31.61 -10.19 12.27
N PRO A 195 -31.25 -8.96 12.68
CA PRO A 195 -31.77 -7.74 12.09
C PRO A 195 -31.05 -7.48 10.78
N ASN A 196 -31.78 -7.60 9.67
CA ASN A 196 -31.26 -7.27 8.34
C ASN A 196 -31.29 -5.76 8.08
N SER A 197 -32.09 -5.04 8.86
CA SER A 197 -32.33 -3.63 8.66
C SER A 197 -32.50 -2.86 9.98
N ALA A 198 -32.20 -1.56 9.94
CA ALA A 198 -32.40 -0.63 11.06
C ALA A 198 -33.15 0.62 10.60
N SER A 199 -33.97 1.23 11.48
CA SER A 199 -34.75 2.45 11.17
C SER A 199 -34.29 3.63 12.02
N PRO A 200 -34.13 4.84 11.43
CA PRO A 200 -33.85 6.06 12.19
C PRO A 200 -34.90 6.38 13.28
N GLY A 201 -36.12 5.88 13.14
CA GLY A 201 -37.24 6.11 14.08
C GLY A 201 -37.19 5.29 15.38
N GLY A 202 -36.15 4.50 15.64
CA GLY A 202 -35.98 3.79 16.91
C GLY A 202 -36.63 2.40 16.97
N GLY A 203 -37.54 2.07 16.06
CA GLY A 203 -38.06 0.71 15.94
C GLY A 203 -37.17 -0.14 15.04
N SER A 204 -36.46 -1.13 15.58
CA SER A 204 -36.16 -2.30 14.75
C SER A 204 -37.49 -3.01 14.54
N ALA A 205 -37.90 -3.15 13.28
CA ALA A 205 -38.97 -4.08 12.97
C ALA A 205 -38.30 -5.44 12.79
N PRO A 206 -38.75 -6.53 13.44
CA PRO A 206 -38.39 -7.86 12.96
C PRO A 206 -38.69 -7.89 11.46
N ALA A 207 -37.74 -8.34 10.66
CA ALA A 207 -37.94 -8.44 9.22
C ALA A 207 -39.24 -9.22 8.98
N SER A 208 -40.10 -8.73 8.09
CA SER A 208 -41.32 -9.45 7.69
C SER A 208 -40.99 -10.86 7.19
N GLU A 209 -39.75 -11.08 6.74
CA GLU A 209 -39.15 -12.38 6.52
C GLU A 209 -37.78 -12.51 7.21
N PRO A 210 -37.61 -13.43 8.17
CA PRO A 210 -36.38 -13.57 8.95
C PRO A 210 -35.30 -14.30 8.16
N ARG A 211 -34.66 -13.65 7.19
CA ARG A 211 -33.55 -14.22 6.40
C ARG A 211 -32.20 -13.77 6.95
N LEU A 212 -31.16 -14.58 6.89
CA LEU A 212 -29.80 -14.11 7.20
C LEU A 212 -29.25 -13.29 6.02
N ASP A 213 -28.71 -12.09 6.27
CA ASP A 213 -27.79 -11.45 5.32
C ASP A 213 -26.47 -12.24 5.27
N ALA A 214 -26.42 -13.20 4.35
CA ALA A 214 -25.32 -14.14 4.20
C ALA A 214 -23.99 -13.43 3.88
N MET A 215 -24.03 -12.22 3.29
CA MET A 215 -22.85 -11.44 2.98
C MET A 215 -22.20 -10.87 4.25
N ILE A 216 -23.00 -10.43 5.22
CA ILE A 216 -22.48 -9.97 6.52
C ILE A 216 -21.86 -11.13 7.29
N ALA A 217 -22.55 -12.27 7.34
CA ALA A 217 -22.00 -13.48 7.96
C ALA A 217 -20.69 -13.90 7.28
N PHE A 218 -20.64 -13.86 5.94
CA PHE A 218 -19.46 -14.14 5.17
C PHE A 218 -18.31 -13.16 5.46
N ALA A 219 -18.58 -11.86 5.60
CA ALA A 219 -17.58 -10.86 5.96
C ALA A 219 -17.04 -11.07 7.38
N VAL A 220 -17.88 -11.46 8.33
CA VAL A 220 -17.45 -11.83 9.69
C VAL A 220 -16.55 -13.07 9.65
N VAL A 221 -16.98 -14.12 8.94
CA VAL A 221 -16.22 -15.37 8.82
C VAL A 221 -14.87 -15.14 8.14
N SER A 222 -14.81 -14.33 7.08
CA SER A 222 -13.55 -14.02 6.39
C SER A 222 -12.54 -13.32 7.32
N VAL A 223 -13.01 -12.39 8.17
CA VAL A 223 -12.19 -11.72 9.18
C VAL A 223 -11.67 -12.71 10.22
N VAL A 224 -12.52 -13.60 10.73
CA VAL A 224 -12.11 -14.65 11.67
C VAL A 224 -11.05 -15.58 11.05
N VAL A 225 -11.26 -16.02 9.81
CA VAL A 225 -10.29 -16.84 9.06
C VAL A 225 -8.95 -16.10 8.92
N PHE A 226 -8.96 -14.81 8.57
CA PHE A 226 -7.74 -14.01 8.50
C PHE A 226 -7.04 -13.87 9.84
N LEU A 227 -7.77 -13.66 10.94
CA LEU A 227 -7.20 -13.61 12.29
C LEU A 227 -6.52 -14.92 12.68
N VAL A 228 -7.15 -16.06 12.38
CA VAL A 228 -6.57 -17.39 12.62
C VAL A 228 -5.31 -17.60 11.78
N LEU A 229 -5.37 -17.32 10.48
CA LEU A 229 -4.20 -17.44 9.60
C LEU A 229 -3.06 -16.50 10.03
N ALA A 230 -3.38 -15.28 10.46
CA ALA A 230 -2.42 -14.30 10.94
C ALA A 230 -1.74 -14.76 12.24
N ALA A 231 -2.50 -15.35 13.16
CA ALA A 231 -1.96 -15.95 14.38
C ALA A 231 -1.01 -17.12 14.07
N ILE A 232 -1.34 -17.95 13.07
CA ILE A 232 -0.48 -19.06 12.61
C ILE A 232 0.79 -18.53 11.95
N GLN A 233 0.69 -17.46 11.15
CA GLN A 233 1.82 -16.85 10.41
C GLN A 233 2.95 -16.38 11.34
N ARG A 234 2.62 -15.96 12.58
CA ARG A 234 3.58 -15.49 13.60
C ARG A 234 4.51 -14.37 13.10
N ASN A 235 4.01 -13.52 12.21
CA ASN A 235 4.66 -12.29 11.78
C ASN A 235 3.69 -11.12 11.96
N SER A 236 3.96 -10.27 12.95
CA SER A 236 3.04 -9.20 13.33
C SER A 236 2.86 -8.13 12.26
N ALA A 237 3.92 -7.80 11.53
CA ALA A 237 3.85 -6.79 10.49
C ALA A 237 2.99 -7.28 9.31
N ALA A 238 3.28 -8.50 8.85
CA ALA A 238 2.53 -9.20 7.81
C ALA A 238 1.05 -9.36 8.19
N ALA A 239 0.77 -9.77 9.43
CA ALA A 239 -0.58 -9.93 9.97
C ALA A 239 -1.38 -8.63 9.93
N VAL A 240 -0.82 -7.52 10.42
CA VAL A 240 -1.50 -6.22 10.42
C VAL A 240 -1.79 -5.76 9.00
N VAL A 241 -0.80 -5.81 8.10
CA VAL A 241 -1.01 -5.40 6.69
C VAL A 241 -2.07 -6.29 6.01
N ALA A 242 -2.07 -7.60 6.25
CA ALA A 242 -3.06 -8.53 5.70
C ALA A 242 -4.48 -8.24 6.22
N LEU A 243 -4.63 -7.94 7.52
CA LEU A 243 -5.92 -7.60 8.12
C LEU A 243 -6.46 -6.26 7.59
N LEU A 244 -5.63 -5.21 7.57
CA LEU A 244 -6.02 -3.92 7.01
C LEU A 244 -6.40 -4.06 5.53
N THR A 245 -5.68 -4.89 4.78
CA THR A 245 -5.99 -5.22 3.38
C THR A 245 -7.38 -5.83 3.22
N LEU A 246 -7.72 -6.84 4.03
CA LEU A 246 -9.05 -7.48 4.00
C LEU A 246 -10.16 -6.47 4.35
N LEU A 247 -9.94 -5.64 5.35
CA LEU A 247 -10.94 -4.67 5.79
C LEU A 247 -11.17 -3.57 4.77
N THR A 248 -10.09 -3.06 4.15
CA THR A 248 -10.21 -2.17 3.00
C THR A 248 -11.01 -2.83 1.89
N MET A 249 -10.81 -4.13 1.63
CA MET A 249 -11.60 -4.85 0.61
C MET A 249 -13.10 -4.89 0.95
N HIS A 250 -13.47 -5.14 2.20
CA HIS A 250 -14.87 -5.10 2.64
C HIS A 250 -15.47 -3.70 2.63
N ALA A 251 -14.74 -2.69 3.10
CA ALA A 251 -15.21 -1.30 3.07
C ALA A 251 -15.43 -0.80 1.65
N VAL A 252 -14.45 -1.01 0.75
CA VAL A 252 -14.55 -0.58 -0.65
C VAL A 252 -15.66 -1.33 -1.37
N GLY A 253 -15.79 -2.65 -1.15
CA GLY A 253 -16.89 -3.44 -1.71
C GLY A 253 -18.27 -2.93 -1.29
N ALA A 254 -18.45 -2.64 0.00
CA ALA A 254 -19.69 -2.08 0.53
C ALA A 254 -20.01 -0.69 -0.04
N LEU A 255 -19.02 0.21 -0.11
CA LEU A 255 -19.19 1.57 -0.64
C LEU A 255 -19.52 1.56 -2.14
N ILE A 256 -18.85 0.72 -2.93
CA ILE A 256 -19.17 0.57 -4.37
C ILE A 256 -20.59 0.03 -4.55
N ARG A 257 -20.98 -1.00 -3.78
CA ARG A 257 -22.34 -1.56 -3.82
C ARG A 257 -23.39 -0.50 -3.51
N LEU A 258 -23.18 0.28 -2.44
CA LEU A 258 -24.09 1.36 -2.04
C LEU A 258 -24.18 2.45 -3.12
N GLY A 259 -23.05 2.83 -3.70
CA GLY A 259 -23.01 3.78 -4.82
C GLY A 259 -23.75 3.30 -6.06
N VAL A 260 -23.61 2.02 -6.41
CA VAL A 260 -24.37 1.40 -7.52
C VAL A 260 -25.86 1.36 -7.19
N GLU A 261 -26.25 1.05 -5.96
CA GLU A 261 -27.66 1.10 -5.56
C GLU A 261 -28.26 2.51 -5.75
N TRP A 262 -27.54 3.56 -5.34
CA TRP A 262 -28.00 4.94 -5.57
C TRP A 262 -28.18 5.26 -7.05
N LEU A 263 -27.22 4.84 -7.88
CA LEU A 263 -27.30 5.02 -9.33
C LEU A 263 -28.51 4.28 -9.91
N MET A 264 -28.74 3.03 -9.52
CA MET A 264 -29.89 2.25 -10.03
C MET A 264 -31.22 2.86 -9.60
N LYS A 265 -31.36 3.29 -8.33
CA LYS A 265 -32.57 4.01 -7.85
C LYS A 265 -32.82 5.30 -8.62
N TYR A 266 -31.75 6.04 -8.93
CA TYR A 266 -31.86 7.25 -9.73
C TYR A 266 -32.31 6.97 -11.17
N LEU A 267 -31.76 5.93 -11.80
CA LEU A 267 -32.15 5.54 -13.16
C LEU A 267 -33.59 5.00 -13.24
N ASP A 268 -34.03 4.25 -12.22
CA ASP A 268 -35.41 3.75 -12.09
C ASP A 268 -36.40 4.91 -11.93
N ALA A 269 -36.07 5.91 -11.11
CA ALA A 269 -36.89 7.11 -10.93
C ALA A 269 -37.01 7.98 -12.20
N LEU A 270 -36.07 7.84 -13.15
CA LEU A 270 -36.11 8.52 -14.45
C LEU A 270 -36.83 7.70 -15.53
N ASP A 271 -37.37 6.52 -15.19
CA ASP A 271 -37.95 5.57 -16.15
C ASP A 271 -36.99 5.25 -17.31
N ALA A 272 -35.69 5.17 -16.98
CA ALA A 272 -34.63 4.87 -17.93
C ALA A 272 -34.54 3.35 -18.18
N PHE A 273 -33.34 2.83 -18.45
CA PHE A 273 -33.13 1.39 -18.67
C PHE A 273 -33.34 0.50 -17.42
N ALA A 274 -33.60 1.09 -16.25
CA ALA A 274 -33.77 0.40 -14.97
C ALA A 274 -35.26 0.33 -14.61
N ASP A 275 -35.72 -0.85 -14.19
CA ASP A 275 -37.09 -1.10 -13.75
C ASP A 275 -37.11 -2.06 -12.57
N HIS A 276 -37.30 -1.54 -11.37
CA HIS A 276 -37.40 -2.31 -10.13
C HIS A 276 -38.59 -3.27 -10.14
N SER A 277 -39.67 -2.95 -10.87
CA SER A 277 -40.89 -3.75 -10.91
C SER A 277 -40.75 -5.03 -11.75
N SER A 278 -39.82 -5.06 -12.71
CA SER A 278 -39.53 -6.23 -13.55
C SER A 278 -38.15 -6.87 -13.33
N GLY A 279 -37.40 -6.35 -12.36
CA GLY A 279 -36.14 -6.91 -11.85
C GLY A 279 -36.27 -8.29 -11.19
N ILE A 280 -35.15 -8.82 -10.68
CA ILE A 280 -35.12 -10.15 -10.06
C ILE A 280 -36.05 -10.23 -8.84
N PHE A 281 -36.66 -11.40 -8.61
CA PHE A 281 -37.49 -11.61 -7.42
C PHE A 281 -36.67 -11.49 -6.13
N HIS A 282 -37.36 -11.12 -5.05
CA HIS A 282 -36.82 -11.08 -3.68
C HIS A 282 -36.15 -12.40 -3.25
N GLU A 283 -36.66 -13.53 -3.75
CA GLU A 283 -36.05 -14.82 -3.51
C GLU A 283 -34.74 -15.01 -4.27
N SER A 284 -34.54 -14.34 -5.41
CA SER A 284 -33.38 -14.50 -6.29
C SER A 284 -32.06 -14.00 -5.70
N HIS A 285 -32.08 -13.20 -4.63
CA HIS A 285 -30.86 -12.81 -3.93
C HIS A 285 -30.29 -14.01 -3.17
N LEU A 286 -28.99 -14.28 -3.34
CA LEU A 286 -28.29 -15.43 -2.79
C LEU A 286 -27.33 -15.03 -1.66
N LEU A 287 -26.65 -13.88 -1.79
CA LEU A 287 -25.69 -13.41 -0.77
C LEU A 287 -26.25 -12.29 0.12
N ARG A 288 -26.96 -11.30 -0.43
CA ARG A 288 -27.57 -10.23 0.39
C ARG A 288 -29.06 -10.45 0.61
N THR A 289 -29.62 -9.76 1.59
CA THR A 289 -31.08 -9.58 1.66
C THR A 289 -31.54 -8.48 0.70
N VAL A 290 -32.83 -8.48 0.40
CA VAL A 290 -33.49 -7.44 -0.40
C VAL A 290 -33.35 -6.09 0.32
N THR A 291 -33.25 -5.01 -0.45
CA THR A 291 -33.28 -3.67 0.11
C THR A 291 -34.61 -3.47 0.86
N PRO A 292 -34.58 -3.16 2.16
CA PRO A 292 -35.79 -3.05 2.95
C PRO A 292 -36.63 -1.83 2.49
N PRO A 293 -37.97 -1.93 2.49
CA PRO A 293 -38.83 -0.82 2.10
C PRO A 293 -38.81 0.32 3.11
N GLY A 294 -39.04 1.56 2.64
CA GLY A 294 -39.14 2.75 3.48
C GLY A 294 -37.79 3.34 3.90
N SER A 295 -37.68 3.81 5.15
CA SER A 295 -36.48 4.46 5.71
C SER A 295 -35.48 3.50 6.36
N GLN A 296 -35.69 2.20 6.18
CA GLN A 296 -34.83 1.16 6.73
C GLN A 296 -33.51 1.06 5.97
N VAL A 297 -32.42 0.76 6.67
CA VAL A 297 -31.08 0.65 6.08
C VAL A 297 -30.49 -0.73 6.30
N LEU A 298 -29.84 -1.28 5.26
CA LEU A 298 -29.14 -2.56 5.31
C LEU A 298 -27.95 -2.47 6.27
N LEU A 299 -27.78 -3.49 7.12
CA LEU A 299 -26.63 -3.55 8.02
C LEU A 299 -25.28 -3.62 7.26
N LEU A 300 -25.31 -4.10 6.01
CA LEU A 300 -24.17 -4.11 5.08
C LEU A 300 -23.60 -2.69 4.83
N ASP A 301 -24.45 -1.66 4.91
CA ASP A 301 -24.05 -0.25 4.73
C ASP A 301 -23.29 0.31 5.95
N LEU A 302 -23.25 -0.42 7.07
CA LEU A 302 -22.48 -0.03 8.25
C LEU A 302 -21.04 -0.57 8.23
N VAL A 303 -20.72 -1.52 7.33
CA VAL A 303 -19.38 -2.12 7.20
C VAL A 303 -18.28 -1.06 7.02
N PRO A 304 -18.43 -0.02 6.18
CA PRO A 304 -17.39 1.01 6.02
C PRO A 304 -17.07 1.76 7.31
N VAL A 305 -18.08 2.09 8.12
CA VAL A 305 -17.87 2.79 9.40
C VAL A 305 -17.20 1.87 10.42
N ALA A 306 -17.61 0.61 10.50
CA ALA A 306 -16.96 -0.38 11.34
C ALA A 306 -15.46 -0.50 11.01
N VAL A 307 -15.14 -0.56 9.70
CA VAL A 307 -13.75 -0.57 9.22
C VAL A 307 -13.01 0.73 9.56
N LEU A 308 -13.63 1.90 9.36
CA LEU A 308 -13.03 3.19 9.70
C LEU A 308 -12.70 3.29 11.20
N LEU A 309 -13.62 2.86 12.07
CA LEU A 309 -13.39 2.80 13.52
C LEU A 309 -12.23 1.87 13.87
N ALA A 310 -12.08 0.76 13.13
CA ALA A 310 -10.96 -0.14 13.35
C ALA A 310 -9.62 0.46 12.89
N PHE A 311 -9.58 1.18 11.77
CA PHE A 311 -8.42 1.97 11.35
C PHE A 311 -8.06 3.04 12.38
N LEU A 312 -9.06 3.74 12.92
CA LEU A 312 -8.86 4.76 13.95
C LEU A 312 -8.34 4.14 15.25
N GLY A 313 -8.92 3.02 15.71
CA GLY A 313 -8.45 2.28 16.87
C GLY A 313 -6.99 1.80 16.71
N PHE A 314 -6.65 1.29 15.52
CA PHE A 314 -5.26 0.94 15.19
C PHE A 314 -4.35 2.16 15.26
N ALA A 315 -4.72 3.27 14.61
CA ALA A 315 -3.90 4.48 14.57
C ALA A 315 -3.68 5.08 15.97
N LEU A 316 -4.73 5.15 16.80
CA LEU A 316 -4.65 5.67 18.16
C LEU A 316 -3.80 4.79 19.08
N THR A 317 -3.97 3.47 19.02
CA THR A 317 -3.16 2.53 19.82
C THR A 317 -1.69 2.56 19.41
N PHE A 318 -1.42 2.63 18.11
CA PHE A 318 -0.07 2.79 17.58
C PHE A 318 0.54 4.14 18.02
N ALA A 319 -0.16 5.25 17.83
CA ALA A 319 0.30 6.59 18.24
C ALA A 319 0.57 6.67 19.74
N HIS A 320 -0.31 6.10 20.58
CA HIS A 320 -0.10 6.00 22.02
C HIS A 320 1.17 5.21 22.36
N SER A 321 1.42 4.09 21.68
CA SER A 321 2.64 3.30 21.88
C SER A 321 3.92 4.06 21.48
N ALA A 322 3.85 4.86 20.41
CA ALA A 322 4.96 5.69 19.94
C ALA A 322 5.27 6.80 20.95
N LEU A 323 4.25 7.57 21.35
CA LEU A 323 4.37 8.65 22.34
C LEU A 323 4.87 8.14 23.69
N ARG A 324 4.40 6.99 24.16
CA ARG A 324 4.83 6.41 25.44
C ARG A 324 6.31 6.04 25.44
N ALA A 325 6.83 5.58 24.33
CA ALA A 325 8.25 5.25 24.23
C ALA A 325 9.12 6.50 24.08
N GLU A 326 8.64 7.53 23.37
CA GLU A 326 9.33 8.81 23.28
C GLU A 326 9.52 9.41 24.69
N ARG A 327 8.46 9.39 25.51
CA ARG A 327 8.52 9.84 26.92
C ARG A 327 9.51 9.06 27.80
N ARG A 328 9.89 7.85 27.40
CA ARG A 328 10.81 7.00 28.16
C ARG A 328 12.27 7.16 27.73
N ARG A 329 12.56 7.96 26.70
CA ARG A 329 13.93 8.20 26.25
C ARG A 329 14.66 9.09 27.27
N PRO A 330 15.77 8.62 27.87
CA PRO A 330 16.58 9.45 28.76
C PRO A 330 17.40 10.45 27.93
N GLY A 331 17.30 11.74 28.26
CA GLY A 331 18.18 12.80 27.77
C GLY A 331 17.44 14.08 27.39
N PRO A 332 17.97 15.27 27.75
CA PRO A 332 17.44 16.52 27.24
C PRO A 332 17.78 16.60 25.75
N VAL A 333 16.76 16.72 24.90
CA VAL A 333 16.97 17.15 23.51
C VAL A 333 17.54 18.59 23.59
N PRO A 334 18.63 18.92 22.87
CA PRO A 334 19.10 20.31 22.78
C PRO A 334 17.95 21.25 22.36
N VAL A 335 18.09 22.56 22.58
CA VAL A 335 17.06 23.55 22.23
C VAL A 335 16.70 23.37 20.76
N VAL A 336 15.52 22.79 20.52
CA VAL A 336 15.08 22.30 19.22
C VAL A 336 13.75 22.99 18.93
N SER A 337 13.65 23.61 17.76
CA SER A 337 12.41 24.26 17.32
C SER A 337 11.22 23.27 17.37
N PRO A 338 9.97 23.76 17.49
CA PRO A 338 8.79 22.91 17.43
C PRO A 338 8.72 22.06 16.15
N ALA A 339 9.20 22.61 15.02
CA ALA A 339 9.23 21.94 13.73
C ALA A 339 10.16 20.72 13.73
N ILE A 340 11.40 20.90 14.20
CA ILE A 340 12.39 19.82 14.29
C ILE A 340 11.92 18.74 15.28
N ARG A 341 11.36 19.12 16.44
CA ARG A 341 10.82 18.16 17.41
C ARG A 341 9.71 17.31 16.80
N ARG A 342 8.83 17.90 15.99
CA ARG A 342 7.77 17.19 15.27
C ARG A 342 8.38 16.18 14.30
N TRP A 343 9.37 16.56 13.51
CA TRP A 343 10.01 15.66 12.55
C TRP A 343 10.81 14.54 13.21
N ILE A 344 11.51 14.81 14.32
CA ILE A 344 12.17 13.77 15.12
C ILE A 344 11.14 12.75 15.63
N LEU A 345 9.98 13.21 16.13
CA LEU A 345 8.91 12.30 16.56
C LEU A 345 8.42 11.44 15.38
N VAL A 346 8.25 12.03 14.19
CA VAL A 346 7.86 11.30 12.98
C VAL A 346 8.93 10.28 12.59
N HIS A 347 10.20 10.68 12.51
CA HIS A 347 11.35 9.81 12.27
C HIS A 347 11.36 8.63 13.23
N ASN A 348 11.34 8.89 14.54
CA ASN A 348 11.34 7.84 15.55
C ASN A 348 10.14 6.89 15.40
N THR A 349 8.97 7.42 15.03
CA THR A 349 7.75 6.62 14.87
C THR A 349 7.84 5.73 13.63
N VAL A 350 8.33 6.24 12.51
CA VAL A 350 8.39 5.53 11.23
C VAL A 350 9.53 4.52 11.22
N THR A 351 10.74 4.87 11.68
CA THR A 351 11.90 3.95 11.69
C THR A 351 11.72 2.77 12.65
N SER A 352 10.93 2.95 13.70
CA SER A 352 10.62 1.86 14.64
C SER A 352 9.34 1.08 14.30
N LEU A 353 8.68 1.41 13.19
CA LEU A 353 7.44 0.78 12.75
C LEU A 353 7.55 -0.76 12.66
N PRO A 354 8.60 -1.37 12.05
CA PRO A 354 8.72 -2.83 11.98
C PRO A 354 8.77 -3.52 13.35
N GLN A 355 9.36 -2.85 14.35
CA GLN A 355 9.48 -3.38 15.71
C GLN A 355 8.20 -3.17 16.52
N ARG A 356 7.58 -1.99 16.39
CA ARG A 356 6.41 -1.57 17.18
C ARG A 356 5.09 -2.11 16.69
N ILE A 357 4.96 -2.47 15.41
CA ILE A 357 3.71 -3.02 14.88
C ILE A 357 3.24 -4.26 15.67
N ARG A 358 4.17 -4.99 16.31
CA ARG A 358 3.86 -6.06 17.27
C ARG A 358 3.07 -5.58 18.48
N SER A 359 3.44 -4.44 19.07
CA SER A 359 2.71 -3.87 20.21
C SER A 359 1.31 -3.35 19.84
N ALA A 360 1.10 -2.98 18.57
CA ALA A 360 -0.21 -2.59 18.08
C ALA A 360 -1.11 -3.80 17.77
N LEU A 361 -0.54 -4.97 17.44
CA LEU A 361 -1.28 -6.14 16.99
C LEU A 361 -2.35 -6.62 17.99
N TRP A 362 -2.02 -6.72 19.29
CA TRP A 362 -2.99 -7.15 20.30
C TRP A 362 -4.14 -6.15 20.48
N PRO A 363 -3.89 -4.84 20.69
CA PRO A 363 -4.95 -3.84 20.68
C PRO A 363 -5.79 -3.85 19.40
N THR A 364 -5.17 -4.05 18.23
CA THR A 364 -5.90 -4.15 16.96
C THR A 364 -6.83 -5.35 16.95
N ALA A 365 -6.33 -6.52 17.33
CA ALA A 365 -7.13 -7.74 17.45
C ALA A 365 -8.26 -7.55 18.46
N VAL A 366 -8.02 -6.87 19.59
CA VAL A 366 -9.06 -6.52 20.58
C VAL A 366 -10.09 -5.57 19.98
N VAL A 367 -9.68 -4.51 19.28
CA VAL A 367 -10.62 -3.61 18.58
C VAL A 367 -11.45 -4.38 17.57
N TYR A 368 -10.88 -5.37 16.86
CA TYR A 368 -11.65 -6.22 15.95
C TYR A 368 -12.61 -7.15 16.67
N VAL A 369 -12.20 -7.77 17.76
CA VAL A 369 -13.08 -8.61 18.59
C VAL A 369 -14.19 -7.76 19.20
N LEU A 370 -13.90 -6.54 19.64
CA LEU A 370 -14.89 -5.59 20.14
C LEU A 370 -15.82 -5.11 19.03
N MET A 371 -15.32 -4.84 17.82
CA MET A 371 -16.14 -4.50 16.66
C MET A 371 -17.07 -5.65 16.31
N LEU A 372 -16.55 -6.88 16.30
CA LEU A 372 -17.35 -8.08 16.09
C LEU A 372 -18.36 -8.28 17.22
N ALA A 373 -17.97 -8.07 18.48
CA ALA A 373 -18.86 -8.14 19.62
C ALA A 373 -19.94 -7.05 19.57
N VAL A 374 -19.61 -5.83 19.13
CA VAL A 374 -20.59 -4.77 18.87
C VAL A 374 -21.50 -5.23 17.74
N LEU A 375 -21.00 -5.56 16.55
CA LEU A 375 -21.84 -6.07 15.44
C LEU A 375 -22.76 -7.21 15.86
N LEU A 376 -22.28 -8.16 16.68
CA LEU A 376 -23.08 -9.25 17.23
C LEU A 376 -24.08 -8.75 18.28
N THR A 377 -23.69 -7.91 19.23
CA THR A 377 -24.59 -7.35 20.25
C THR A 377 -25.67 -6.47 19.61
N VAL A 378 -25.32 -5.75 18.56
CA VAL A 378 -26.19 -4.96 17.71
C VAL A 378 -27.15 -5.86 16.95
N ALA A 379 -26.64 -6.95 16.36
CA ALA A 379 -27.47 -7.96 15.73
C ALA A 379 -28.43 -8.61 16.74
N PHE A 380 -27.98 -8.96 17.95
CA PHE A 380 -28.82 -9.67 18.91
C PHE A 380 -29.71 -8.78 19.79
N GLY A 381 -29.41 -7.47 19.88
CA GLY A 381 -30.06 -6.54 20.82
C GLY A 381 -31.27 -5.78 20.28
N GLY A 382 -31.53 -5.83 18.96
CA GLY A 382 -32.80 -5.38 18.38
C GLY A 382 -33.22 -3.92 18.61
N ASN A 383 -32.32 -3.00 18.97
CA ASN A 383 -32.72 -1.62 19.29
C ASN A 383 -31.79 -0.57 18.68
N TRP A 384 -31.60 -0.67 17.35
CA TRP A 384 -30.82 0.31 16.58
C TRP A 384 -31.73 1.31 15.87
N GLY A 385 -31.75 2.53 16.38
CA GLY A 385 -32.38 3.69 15.77
C GLY A 385 -32.03 4.98 16.52
N GLY A 386 -32.56 6.10 16.07
CA GLY A 386 -32.23 7.42 16.62
C GLY A 386 -30.94 8.01 16.06
N TRP A 387 -30.38 8.99 16.78
CA TRP A 387 -29.30 9.85 16.29
C TRP A 387 -27.97 9.12 15.99
N THR A 388 -27.68 8.02 16.68
CA THR A 388 -26.46 7.22 16.47
C THR A 388 -26.44 6.54 15.11
N LEU A 389 -27.57 5.95 14.72
CA LEU A 389 -27.77 5.39 13.38
C LEU A 389 -27.69 6.50 12.33
N THR A 390 -28.35 7.65 12.56
CA THR A 390 -28.30 8.80 11.65
C THR A 390 -26.87 9.28 11.40
N ILE A 391 -26.06 9.47 12.44
CA ILE A 391 -24.65 9.88 12.28
C ILE A 391 -23.86 8.83 11.50
N THR A 392 -24.04 7.55 11.83
CA THR A 392 -23.37 6.44 11.14
C THR A 392 -23.69 6.45 9.65
N LEU A 393 -24.97 6.63 9.31
CA LEU A 393 -25.42 6.74 7.93
C LEU A 393 -24.80 7.96 7.24
N VAL A 394 -24.84 9.14 7.86
CA VAL A 394 -24.22 10.35 7.29
C VAL A 394 -22.74 10.10 6.98
N ILE A 395 -21.99 9.48 7.89
CA ILE A 395 -20.58 9.14 7.68
C ILE A 395 -20.43 8.16 6.51
N THR A 396 -21.21 7.08 6.45
CA THR A 396 -21.20 6.13 5.32
C THR A 396 -21.48 6.83 4.00
N HIS A 397 -22.48 7.72 3.96
CA HIS A 397 -22.89 8.40 2.74
C HIS A 397 -21.80 9.37 2.26
N ILE A 398 -21.21 10.16 3.17
CA ILE A 398 -20.06 11.02 2.87
C ILE A 398 -18.90 10.17 2.34
N ALA A 399 -18.57 9.06 3.00
CA ALA A 399 -17.50 8.16 2.57
C ALA A 399 -17.77 7.58 1.17
N THR A 400 -19.02 7.25 0.86
CA THR A 400 -19.43 6.74 -0.46
C THR A 400 -19.22 7.80 -1.53
N VAL A 401 -19.69 9.04 -1.30
CA VAL A 401 -19.48 10.16 -2.22
C VAL A 401 -17.99 10.42 -2.45
N VAL A 402 -17.18 10.43 -1.38
CA VAL A 402 -15.73 10.63 -1.49
C VAL A 402 -15.07 9.52 -2.32
N VAL A 403 -15.42 8.25 -2.09
CA VAL A 403 -14.85 7.13 -2.86
C VAL A 403 -15.29 7.18 -4.32
N LEU A 404 -16.57 7.44 -4.60
CA LEU A 404 -17.07 7.58 -5.98
C LEU A 404 -16.43 8.77 -6.69
N ALA A 405 -16.33 9.93 -6.04
CA ALA A 405 -15.67 11.11 -6.59
C ALA A 405 -14.20 10.81 -6.89
N PHE A 406 -13.49 10.14 -5.98
CA PHE A 406 -12.11 9.70 -6.20
C PHE A 406 -11.99 8.75 -7.41
N MET A 407 -12.93 7.80 -7.56
CA MET A 407 -12.97 6.88 -8.71
C MET A 407 -13.28 7.61 -10.03
N LEU A 408 -14.27 8.49 -10.05
CA LEU A 408 -14.65 9.29 -11.22
C LEU A 408 -13.54 10.26 -11.66
N MET A 409 -12.81 10.81 -10.69
CA MET A 409 -11.63 11.63 -10.96
C MET A 409 -10.39 10.81 -11.35
N LEU A 410 -10.52 9.47 -11.53
CA LEU A 410 -9.42 8.57 -11.86
C LEU A 410 -8.23 8.69 -10.89
N GLY A 411 -8.50 8.99 -9.62
CA GLY A 411 -7.47 9.16 -8.59
C GLY A 411 -6.64 10.45 -8.68
N ARG A 412 -7.17 11.52 -9.30
CA ARG A 412 -6.47 12.82 -9.48
C ARG A 412 -6.41 13.72 -8.23
N ALA A 413 -6.73 13.21 -7.04
CA ALA A 413 -6.67 14.00 -5.81
C ALA A 413 -5.23 14.09 -5.26
N HIS A 414 -4.63 15.29 -5.27
CA HIS A 414 -3.22 15.53 -4.91
C HIS A 414 -2.82 14.95 -3.52
N THR A 415 -3.61 15.19 -2.48
CA THR A 415 -3.30 14.70 -1.12
C THR A 415 -3.31 13.17 -1.05
N ALA A 416 -4.28 12.53 -1.71
CA ALA A 416 -4.36 11.08 -1.76
C ALA A 416 -3.19 10.49 -2.58
N GLN A 417 -2.83 11.12 -3.69
CA GLN A 417 -1.70 10.69 -4.53
C GLN A 417 -0.37 10.64 -3.77
N LYS A 418 -0.11 11.61 -2.87
CA LYS A 418 1.13 11.63 -2.08
C LYS A 418 1.23 10.43 -1.13
N VAL A 419 0.16 10.14 -0.38
CA VAL A 419 0.14 9.03 0.58
C VAL A 419 0.15 7.67 -0.15
N PHE A 420 -0.71 7.52 -1.16
CA PHE A 420 -0.73 6.30 -1.95
C PHE A 420 0.58 6.10 -2.71
N GLY A 421 1.22 7.16 -3.22
CA GLY A 421 2.51 7.10 -3.91
C GLY A 421 3.58 6.40 -3.08
N MET A 422 3.75 6.81 -1.82
CA MET A 422 4.72 6.19 -0.90
C MET A 422 4.47 4.69 -0.69
N VAL A 423 3.22 4.31 -0.38
CA VAL A 423 2.84 2.90 -0.22
C VAL A 423 3.05 2.14 -1.52
N ALA A 424 2.73 2.79 -2.64
CA ALA A 424 2.87 2.24 -3.95
C ALA A 424 4.33 1.97 -4.31
N ASP A 425 5.28 2.80 -3.88
CA ASP A 425 6.70 2.67 -4.20
C ASP A 425 7.31 1.43 -3.56
N VAL A 426 6.98 1.21 -2.29
CA VAL A 426 7.35 -0.01 -1.58
C VAL A 426 6.62 -1.21 -2.18
N ALA A 427 5.30 -1.09 -2.42
CA ALA A 427 4.49 -2.23 -2.89
C ALA A 427 4.82 -2.65 -4.33
N GLY A 428 5.11 -1.68 -5.21
CA GLY A 428 5.50 -1.87 -6.61
C GLY A 428 6.94 -2.34 -6.80
N PHE A 429 7.76 -2.36 -5.75
CA PHE A 429 9.10 -2.95 -5.82
C PHE A 429 9.04 -4.49 -5.99
N TRP A 430 7.97 -5.13 -5.53
CA TRP A 430 7.92 -6.59 -5.40
C TRP A 430 7.29 -7.28 -6.60
N PRO A 431 7.87 -8.39 -7.09
CA PRO A 431 7.31 -9.17 -8.20
C PRO A 431 6.04 -9.89 -7.74
N ILE A 432 5.17 -10.21 -8.69
CA ILE A 432 3.89 -10.85 -8.44
C ILE A 432 4.11 -12.34 -8.15
N ARG A 433 4.03 -12.74 -6.87
CA ARG A 433 4.23 -14.13 -6.43
C ARG A 433 3.08 -14.70 -5.60
N TYR A 434 2.32 -13.85 -4.92
CA TYR A 434 1.34 -14.30 -3.93
C TYR A 434 -0.11 -13.95 -4.29
N HIS A 435 -0.34 -12.98 -5.19
CA HIS A 435 -1.70 -12.67 -5.65
C HIS A 435 -1.70 -12.23 -7.13
N PRO A 436 -2.44 -12.91 -8.03
CA PRO A 436 -2.35 -12.64 -9.48
C PRO A 436 -2.89 -11.27 -9.90
N LEU A 437 -3.77 -10.68 -9.10
CA LEU A 437 -4.30 -9.33 -9.34
C LEU A 437 -3.41 -8.18 -8.81
N ALA A 438 -2.29 -8.48 -8.13
CA ALA A 438 -1.39 -7.45 -7.59
C ALA A 438 -0.89 -6.48 -8.67
N GLY A 439 -0.61 -5.23 -8.32
CA GLY A 439 -0.08 -4.22 -9.23
C GLY A 439 1.24 -4.66 -9.86
N GLN A 440 1.53 -4.14 -11.05
CA GLN A 440 2.77 -4.46 -11.75
C GLN A 440 3.98 -3.93 -10.98
N SER A 441 5.05 -4.74 -10.94
CA SER A 441 6.32 -4.28 -10.40
C SER A 441 7.06 -3.40 -11.40
N TYR A 442 7.64 -2.31 -10.93
CA TYR A 442 8.55 -1.47 -11.74
C TYR A 442 10.01 -1.94 -11.66
N ARG A 443 10.34 -2.81 -10.71
CA ARG A 443 11.73 -3.09 -10.32
C ARG A 443 12.57 -3.61 -11.48
N GLU A 444 12.11 -4.61 -12.21
CA GLU A 444 12.88 -5.24 -13.29
C GLU A 444 13.16 -4.28 -14.45
N ASP A 445 12.14 -3.52 -14.86
CA ASP A 445 12.25 -2.52 -15.93
C ASP A 445 13.27 -1.41 -15.55
N VAL A 446 13.18 -0.92 -14.31
CA VAL A 446 14.07 0.14 -13.79
C VAL A 446 15.49 -0.35 -13.58
N LEU A 447 15.69 -1.55 -13.02
CA LEU A 447 17.02 -2.14 -12.85
C LEU A 447 17.70 -2.39 -14.20
N LYS A 448 16.95 -2.86 -15.21
CA LYS A 448 17.47 -3.03 -16.58
C LYS A 448 17.91 -1.69 -17.16
N GLY A 449 17.11 -0.63 -17.00
CA GLY A 449 17.44 0.72 -17.45
C GLY A 449 18.68 1.29 -16.75
N LEU A 450 18.71 1.25 -15.41
CA LEU A 450 19.83 1.72 -14.61
C LEU A 450 21.14 0.97 -14.94
N ARG A 451 21.06 -0.34 -15.13
CA ARG A 451 22.21 -1.16 -15.52
C ARG A 451 22.73 -0.80 -16.92
N CYS A 452 21.83 -0.58 -17.87
CA CYS A 452 22.17 -0.13 -19.22
C CYS A 452 22.91 1.22 -19.17
N GLU A 453 22.45 2.15 -18.35
CA GLU A 453 23.12 3.45 -18.17
C GLU A 453 24.51 3.29 -17.56
N LEU A 454 24.63 2.55 -16.45
CA LEU A 454 25.93 2.31 -15.81
C LEU A 454 26.94 1.62 -16.71
N ALA A 455 26.48 0.73 -17.60
CA ALA A 455 27.37 0.02 -18.53
C ALA A 455 27.98 0.94 -19.60
N ARG A 456 27.34 2.08 -19.92
CA ARG A 456 27.92 3.12 -20.79
C ARG A 456 29.18 3.75 -20.18
N HIS A 457 29.34 3.61 -18.87
CA HIS A 457 30.43 4.13 -18.06
C HIS A 457 31.31 3.01 -17.48
N SER A 458 31.32 1.83 -18.11
CA SER A 458 32.06 0.65 -17.62
C SER A 458 33.58 0.86 -17.54
N SER A 459 34.16 1.79 -18.30
CA SER A 459 35.57 2.18 -18.24
C SER A 459 35.84 3.46 -17.44
N ASP A 460 34.81 4.06 -16.85
CA ASP A 460 34.86 5.36 -16.20
C ASP A 460 34.88 5.24 -14.68
N ARG A 461 35.25 6.32 -14.00
CA ARG A 461 35.05 6.46 -12.56
C ARG A 461 33.65 6.97 -12.29
N VAL A 462 32.86 6.18 -11.58
CA VAL A 462 31.43 6.42 -11.36
C VAL A 462 31.16 6.62 -9.88
N VAL A 463 30.52 7.73 -9.53
CA VAL A 463 29.84 7.90 -8.24
C VAL A 463 28.34 7.75 -8.47
N LEU A 464 27.76 6.69 -7.93
CA LEU A 464 26.33 6.46 -7.93
C LEU A 464 25.70 7.09 -6.69
N PHE A 465 25.14 8.28 -6.85
CA PHE A 465 24.49 9.01 -5.77
C PHE A 465 23.00 8.72 -5.78
N SER A 466 22.53 7.96 -4.80
CA SER A 466 21.17 7.41 -4.76
C SER A 466 20.39 7.97 -3.57
N HIS A 467 19.16 8.42 -3.82
CA HIS A 467 18.27 8.99 -2.80
C HIS A 467 17.01 8.16 -2.61
N SER A 468 16.59 7.97 -1.35
CA SER A 468 15.30 7.35 -1.01
C SER A 468 15.11 5.98 -1.68
N GLN A 469 14.06 5.79 -2.48
CA GLN A 469 13.83 4.55 -3.23
C GLN A 469 14.94 4.24 -4.26
N GLY A 470 15.67 5.26 -4.75
CA GLY A 470 16.86 5.08 -5.57
C GLY A 470 17.95 4.30 -4.85
N SER A 471 18.15 4.54 -3.54
CA SER A 471 19.10 3.81 -2.70
C SER A 471 18.80 2.31 -2.66
N VAL A 472 17.51 1.96 -2.61
CA VAL A 472 17.07 0.56 -2.62
C VAL A 472 17.35 -0.11 -3.95
N LEU A 473 17.09 0.58 -5.07
CA LEU A 473 17.34 0.06 -6.41
C LEU A 473 18.83 -0.08 -6.70
N ALA A 474 19.64 0.91 -6.33
CA ALA A 474 21.08 0.86 -6.45
C ALA A 474 21.67 -0.30 -5.65
N ALA A 475 21.35 -0.40 -4.36
CA ALA A 475 21.80 -1.49 -3.50
C ALA A 475 21.34 -2.86 -4.05
N TRP A 476 20.08 -2.98 -4.49
CA TRP A 476 19.58 -4.22 -5.07
C TRP A 476 20.33 -4.62 -6.36
N LEU A 477 20.60 -3.66 -7.25
CA LEU A 477 21.37 -3.90 -8.47
C LEU A 477 22.78 -4.42 -8.15
N LEU A 478 23.45 -3.80 -7.18
CA LEU A 478 24.81 -4.13 -6.78
C LEU A 478 24.89 -5.50 -6.11
N GLU A 479 23.94 -5.85 -5.25
CA GLU A 479 23.85 -7.18 -4.65
C GLU A 479 23.68 -8.27 -5.71
N GLN A 480 22.79 -8.03 -6.68
CA GLN A 480 22.54 -9.00 -7.75
C GLN A 480 23.77 -9.20 -8.63
N ASP A 481 24.50 -8.12 -8.91
CA ASP A 481 25.74 -8.19 -9.67
C ASP A 481 26.82 -8.98 -8.93
N GLN A 482 27.07 -8.62 -7.67
CA GLN A 482 28.09 -9.27 -6.84
C GLN A 482 27.80 -10.74 -6.58
N SER A 483 26.53 -11.08 -6.37
CA SER A 483 26.12 -12.45 -6.06
C SER A 483 25.93 -13.34 -7.29
N GLY A 484 26.23 -12.84 -8.49
CA GLY A 484 26.04 -13.58 -9.75
C GLY A 484 24.57 -13.89 -10.07
N LYS A 485 23.64 -13.14 -9.47
CA LYS A 485 22.17 -13.28 -9.67
C LYS A 485 21.65 -12.40 -10.80
N ALA A 486 22.50 -11.57 -11.40
CA ALA A 486 22.15 -10.79 -12.57
C ALA A 486 21.74 -11.72 -13.75
N PRO A 487 20.78 -11.32 -14.60
CA PRO A 487 20.40 -12.09 -15.77
C PRO A 487 21.62 -12.42 -16.66
N GLN A 488 21.61 -13.59 -17.31
CA GLN A 488 22.65 -13.95 -18.28
C GLN A 488 22.76 -12.87 -19.38
N ASN A 489 23.99 -12.56 -19.81
CA ASN A 489 24.32 -11.50 -20.78
C ASN A 489 23.95 -10.08 -20.33
N SER A 490 23.79 -9.85 -19.02
CA SER A 490 23.63 -8.49 -18.51
C SER A 490 24.88 -7.66 -18.81
N PRO A 491 24.74 -6.38 -19.23
CA PRO A 491 25.88 -5.49 -19.43
C PRO A 491 26.79 -5.43 -18.20
N MET A 492 28.10 -5.33 -18.43
CA MET A 492 29.07 -5.18 -17.36
C MET A 492 28.94 -3.81 -16.70
N LEU A 493 28.84 -3.81 -15.38
CA LEU A 493 28.93 -2.62 -14.56
C LEU A 493 30.41 -2.19 -14.41
N PRO A 494 30.68 -0.93 -14.04
CA PRO A 494 32.05 -0.46 -13.79
C PRO A 494 32.80 -1.37 -12.80
N PRO A 495 34.12 -1.57 -12.96
CA PRO A 495 34.91 -2.39 -12.05
C PRO A 495 34.90 -1.77 -10.65
N LYS A 496 35.11 -2.60 -9.63
CA LYS A 496 34.92 -2.20 -8.23
C LYS A 496 35.71 -0.94 -7.87
N GLU A 497 36.99 -0.92 -8.24
CA GLU A 497 37.96 0.16 -7.99
C GLU A 497 37.57 1.52 -8.60
N ASN A 498 36.64 1.53 -9.54
CA ASN A 498 36.13 2.73 -10.18
C ASN A 498 34.69 3.04 -9.79
N PHE A 499 34.11 2.30 -8.85
CA PHE A 499 32.69 2.40 -8.54
C PHE A 499 32.43 2.75 -7.07
N HIS A 500 31.85 3.92 -6.85
CA HIS A 500 31.56 4.47 -5.53
C HIS A 500 30.04 4.64 -5.34
N LEU A 501 29.55 4.41 -4.13
CA LEU A 501 28.12 4.52 -3.81
C LEU A 501 27.89 5.58 -2.73
N ILE A 502 26.92 6.46 -2.97
CA ILE A 502 26.30 7.28 -1.92
C ILE A 502 24.84 6.86 -1.79
N THR A 503 24.40 6.54 -0.58
CA THR A 503 22.98 6.41 -0.26
C THR A 503 22.57 7.54 0.66
N CYS A 504 21.50 8.25 0.34
CA CYS A 504 20.95 9.30 1.20
C CYS A 504 19.45 9.17 1.35
N GLY A 505 18.91 9.67 2.46
CA GLY A 505 17.49 9.50 2.76
C GLY A 505 17.05 8.03 2.75
N SER A 506 17.95 7.09 3.07
CA SER A 506 17.83 5.70 2.62
C SER A 506 16.96 4.83 3.55
N PRO A 507 15.90 4.17 3.06
CA PRO A 507 15.06 3.29 3.87
C PRO A 507 15.61 1.85 4.00
N LEU A 508 16.86 1.59 3.58
CA LEU A 508 17.44 0.25 3.52
C LEU A 508 17.41 -0.47 4.89
N GLN A 509 17.93 0.17 5.93
CA GLN A 509 17.94 -0.38 7.29
C GLN A 509 16.58 -0.23 7.98
N SER A 510 16.06 0.98 8.03
CA SER A 510 14.88 1.34 8.84
C SER A 510 13.61 0.59 8.44
N LEU A 511 13.35 0.42 7.13
CA LEU A 511 12.12 -0.15 6.60
C LEU A 511 12.37 -1.46 5.88
N TYR A 512 13.32 -1.50 4.93
CA TYR A 512 13.48 -2.66 4.06
C TYR A 512 14.04 -3.88 4.80
N GLN A 513 15.12 -3.73 5.58
CA GLN A 513 15.63 -4.77 6.46
C GLN A 513 14.60 -5.16 7.53
N GLY A 514 13.89 -4.18 8.11
CA GLY A 514 12.89 -4.43 9.14
C GLY A 514 11.67 -5.24 8.65
N PHE A 515 11.13 -4.92 7.48
CA PHE A 515 9.92 -5.57 6.94
C PHE A 515 10.20 -6.76 6.04
N PHE A 516 11.36 -6.81 5.38
CA PHE A 516 11.72 -7.83 4.40
C PHE A 516 13.07 -8.49 4.76
N PRO A 517 13.19 -9.06 5.98
CA PRO A 517 14.49 -9.48 6.51
C PRO A 517 15.12 -10.63 5.73
N LEU A 518 14.34 -11.44 4.98
CA LEU A 518 14.89 -12.46 4.08
C LEU A 518 15.58 -11.88 2.84
N HIS A 519 15.18 -10.68 2.42
CA HIS A 519 15.68 -10.03 1.20
C HIS A 519 16.80 -9.04 1.47
N PHE A 520 16.81 -8.43 2.65
CA PHE A 520 17.79 -7.43 3.08
C PHE A 520 18.48 -7.92 4.36
N ASP A 521 19.16 -9.06 4.25
CA ASP A 521 19.91 -9.68 5.34
C ASP A 521 21.36 -9.19 5.37
N ASP A 522 22.16 -9.68 6.33
CA ASP A 522 23.56 -9.26 6.43
C ASP A 522 24.40 -9.63 5.20
N ALA A 523 24.03 -10.72 4.50
CA ALA A 523 24.69 -11.11 3.26
C ALA A 523 24.38 -10.13 2.12
N PHE A 524 23.16 -9.59 2.06
CA PHE A 524 22.79 -8.53 1.13
C PHE A 524 23.68 -7.30 1.33
N PHE A 525 23.77 -6.76 2.55
CA PHE A 525 24.56 -5.56 2.83
C PHE A 525 26.05 -5.78 2.56
N LYS A 526 26.58 -6.96 2.93
CA LYS A 526 27.95 -7.34 2.61
C LYS A 526 28.18 -7.40 1.10
N ALA A 527 27.28 -8.00 0.32
CA ALA A 527 27.42 -8.07 -1.13
C ALA A 527 27.42 -6.69 -1.81
N VAL A 528 26.57 -5.77 -1.34
CA VAL A 528 26.58 -4.38 -1.84
C VAL A 528 27.93 -3.72 -1.56
N ARG A 529 28.43 -3.83 -0.32
CA ARG A 529 29.74 -3.32 0.04
C ARG A 529 30.84 -4.00 -0.76
N ASP A 530 30.78 -5.31 -0.99
CA ASP A 530 31.76 -6.10 -1.76
C ASP A 530 31.88 -5.60 -3.20
N ARG A 531 30.80 -5.01 -3.74
CA ARG A 531 30.72 -4.58 -5.13
C ARG A 531 31.32 -3.21 -5.45
N VAL A 532 31.43 -2.34 -4.45
CA VAL A 532 31.88 -0.94 -4.62
C VAL A 532 33.21 -0.73 -3.90
N ASP A 533 34.02 0.20 -4.37
CA ASP A 533 35.26 0.59 -3.70
C ASP A 533 34.96 1.25 -2.36
N THR A 534 34.04 2.23 -2.38
CA THR A 534 33.63 2.94 -1.16
C THR A 534 32.13 3.19 -1.13
N TRP A 535 31.55 3.08 0.06
CA TRP A 535 30.16 3.37 0.31
C TRP A 535 30.02 4.43 1.42
N CYS A 536 29.35 5.52 1.09
CA CYS A 536 28.92 6.57 2.00
C CYS A 536 27.40 6.53 2.18
N ASN A 537 26.92 6.65 3.41
CA ASN A 537 25.51 6.81 3.73
C ASN A 537 25.28 8.13 4.46
N ALA A 538 24.24 8.87 4.10
CA ALA A 538 23.92 10.16 4.70
C ALA A 538 22.45 10.25 5.12
N TRP A 539 22.20 10.71 6.34
CA TRP A 539 20.87 10.75 6.93
C TRP A 539 20.73 11.94 7.89
N ARG A 540 19.48 12.35 8.16
CA ARG A 540 19.14 13.39 9.15
C ARG A 540 18.27 12.79 10.25
N LEU A 541 18.38 13.31 11.47
CA LEU A 541 17.53 12.92 12.62
C LEU A 541 16.04 13.24 12.43
N THR A 542 15.74 14.14 11.49
CA THR A 542 14.40 14.57 11.08
C THR A 542 13.82 13.74 9.94
N ASP A 543 14.68 13.09 9.13
CA ASP A 543 14.25 12.35 7.95
C ASP A 543 13.41 11.14 8.36
N PRO A 544 12.13 11.02 7.96
CA PRO A 544 11.23 10.00 8.48
C PRO A 544 11.70 8.55 8.24
N ILE A 545 12.54 8.31 7.23
CA ILE A 545 12.89 6.96 6.79
C ILE A 545 14.39 6.67 6.81
N ALA A 546 15.25 7.66 6.92
CA ALA A 546 16.70 7.45 6.86
C ALA A 546 17.28 7.10 8.22
N THR A 547 18.24 6.17 8.26
CA THR A 547 19.07 5.85 9.45
C THR A 547 20.51 5.61 9.01
N ASP A 548 21.38 5.39 10.00
CA ASP A 548 22.66 4.73 9.79
C ASP A 548 22.50 3.36 9.10
N MET A 549 23.59 2.84 8.51
CA MET A 549 23.65 1.50 7.92
C MET A 549 24.03 0.43 8.95
N PRO A 550 23.65 -0.84 8.71
CA PRO A 550 23.86 -1.87 9.70
C PRO A 550 25.34 -2.24 9.75
N THR A 551 25.80 -2.80 10.87
CA THR A 551 27.21 -3.20 11.03
C THR A 551 27.68 -4.19 9.95
N SER A 552 26.77 -4.98 9.36
CA SER A 552 27.05 -5.87 8.23
C SER A 552 27.41 -5.17 6.92
N ALA A 553 27.09 -3.87 6.79
CA ALA A 553 27.49 -3.05 5.66
C ALA A 553 28.95 -2.53 5.80
N ALA A 554 29.58 -2.65 6.97
CA ALA A 554 30.88 -2.05 7.22
C ALA A 554 32.01 -2.59 6.31
N PRO A 555 33.00 -1.75 5.92
CA PRO A 555 33.09 -0.33 6.19
C PRO A 555 32.13 0.50 5.31
N VAL A 556 31.26 1.28 5.96
CA VAL A 556 30.44 2.35 5.37
C VAL A 556 30.74 3.61 6.15
N VAL A 557 30.84 4.73 5.44
CA VAL A 557 30.97 6.05 6.05
C VAL A 557 29.58 6.62 6.28
N ASP A 558 29.10 6.62 7.54
CA ASP A 558 27.78 7.12 7.91
C ASP A 558 27.85 8.58 8.39
N TYR A 559 27.26 9.51 7.62
CA TYR A 559 27.11 10.92 7.99
C TYR A 559 25.73 11.21 8.56
N SER A 560 25.68 11.60 9.84
CA SER A 560 24.52 12.26 10.44
C SER A 560 24.58 13.75 10.12
N LEU A 561 23.83 14.19 9.14
CA LEU A 561 23.79 15.59 8.71
C LEU A 561 22.92 16.43 9.65
N PRO A 562 23.35 17.65 10.03
CA PRO A 562 22.49 18.59 10.74
C PRO A 562 21.43 19.17 9.80
N GLU A 563 20.37 19.72 10.39
CA GLU A 563 19.43 20.57 9.65
C GLU A 563 20.03 21.97 9.50
N PRO A 564 20.11 22.53 8.27
CA PRO A 564 20.72 23.84 8.05
C PRO A 564 19.83 24.97 8.60
N ASP A 565 18.52 24.80 8.57
CA ASP A 565 17.55 25.70 9.19
C ASP A 565 16.68 24.94 10.19
N GLN A 566 16.58 25.47 11.42
CA GLN A 566 15.71 24.90 12.43
C GLN A 566 14.24 25.28 12.23
N ALA A 567 13.93 26.41 11.59
CA ALA A 567 12.56 26.85 11.34
C ALA A 567 11.94 26.07 10.17
N ASP A 568 12.71 25.86 9.10
CA ASP A 568 12.31 25.12 7.90
C ASP A 568 13.29 23.99 7.57
N PRO A 569 13.23 22.85 8.28
CA PRO A 569 14.14 21.74 8.03
C PRO A 569 13.95 21.14 6.65
N ARG A 570 15.06 20.72 6.03
CA ARG A 570 15.07 20.00 4.75
C ARG A 570 14.52 18.59 4.88
N VAL A 571 14.64 17.96 6.05
CA VAL A 571 14.09 16.64 6.37
C VAL A 571 14.61 15.58 5.39
N HIS A 572 13.82 15.28 4.36
CA HIS A 572 14.07 14.23 3.36
C HIS A 572 14.58 14.78 2.02
N SER A 573 14.74 16.09 1.85
CA SER A 573 15.18 16.72 0.60
C SER A 573 16.66 17.13 0.60
N ASP A 574 17.12 17.57 -0.56
CA ASP A 574 18.34 18.40 -0.74
C ASP A 574 19.64 17.81 -0.20
N TYR A 575 19.73 16.49 -0.10
CA TYR A 575 20.99 15.80 0.16
C TYR A 575 22.03 16.07 -0.95
N TRP A 576 21.58 16.31 -2.19
CA TRP A 576 22.44 16.52 -3.36
C TRP A 576 23.37 17.74 -3.27
N ILE A 577 22.99 18.74 -2.47
CA ILE A 577 23.69 20.02 -2.35
C ILE A 577 24.43 20.14 -1.01
N GLU A 578 24.47 19.07 -0.22
CA GLU A 578 25.19 19.04 1.05
C GLU A 578 26.70 19.08 0.81
N THR A 579 27.37 20.07 1.39
CA THR A 579 28.78 20.38 1.11
C THR A 579 29.71 19.21 1.40
N VAL A 580 29.44 18.45 2.46
CA VAL A 580 30.20 17.24 2.81
C VAL A 580 30.06 16.15 1.74
N LEU A 581 28.88 16.00 1.15
CA LEU A 581 28.63 14.99 0.12
C LEU A 581 29.20 15.42 -1.23
N THR A 582 29.07 16.69 -1.60
CA THR A 582 29.69 17.20 -2.84
C THR A 582 31.21 17.16 -2.76
N ALA A 583 31.81 17.49 -1.61
CA ALA A 583 33.25 17.31 -1.38
C ALA A 583 33.67 15.83 -1.48
N TRP A 584 32.87 14.91 -0.92
CA TRP A 584 33.12 13.47 -1.03
C TRP A 584 33.07 13.00 -2.48
N VAL A 585 32.06 13.42 -3.26
CA VAL A 585 31.94 13.12 -4.70
C VAL A 585 33.20 13.60 -5.44
N ASN A 586 33.58 14.86 -5.24
CA ASN A 586 34.73 15.48 -5.91
C ASN A 586 36.05 14.76 -5.57
N ALA A 587 36.24 14.35 -4.32
CA ALA A 587 37.42 13.59 -3.90
C ALA A 587 37.50 12.23 -4.63
N ARG A 588 36.38 11.50 -4.74
CA ARG A 588 36.35 10.20 -5.43
C ARG A 588 36.55 10.31 -6.94
N LEU A 589 35.89 11.28 -7.56
CA LEU A 589 36.00 11.50 -9.00
C LEU A 589 37.40 11.99 -9.41
N SER A 590 38.04 12.84 -8.60
CA SER A 590 39.42 13.30 -8.85
C SER A 590 40.49 12.25 -8.53
N GLY A 591 40.14 11.17 -7.83
CA GLY A 591 41.10 10.13 -7.41
C GLY A 591 41.97 10.50 -6.23
N GLN A 592 41.62 11.56 -5.51
CA GLN A 592 42.34 11.96 -4.30
C GLN A 592 41.93 11.05 -3.13
N PRO A 593 42.88 10.63 -2.27
CA PRO A 593 42.53 10.02 -0.99
C PRO A 593 41.80 11.04 -0.12
N LEU A 594 40.76 10.61 0.61
CA LEU A 594 40.08 11.46 1.59
C LEU A 594 41.12 11.93 2.63
N THR A 595 41.13 13.22 2.96
CA THR A 595 41.91 13.71 4.10
C THR A 595 41.32 13.17 5.41
N PRO A 596 42.11 13.05 6.50
CA PRO A 596 41.60 12.58 7.80
C PRO A 596 40.41 13.39 8.34
N GLU A 597 40.26 14.65 7.93
CA GLU A 597 39.12 15.52 8.28
C GLU A 597 37.84 15.22 7.48
N GLN A 598 37.95 14.48 6.37
CA GLN A 598 36.84 14.07 5.51
C GLN A 598 36.31 12.67 5.85
N VAL A 599 36.93 11.97 6.81
CA VAL A 599 36.46 10.70 7.37
C VAL A 599 35.90 11.01 8.77
N PRO A 600 34.63 10.69 9.06
CA PRO A 600 34.01 10.99 10.36
C PRO A 600 34.62 10.20 11.53
#